data_AF-A0A239TF37-F1
#
_entry.id   AF-A0A239TF37-F1
#
_cell.length_a   1.000
_cell.length_b   1.000
_cell.length_c   1.000
_cell.angle_alpha   90.00
_cell.angle_beta   90.00
_cell.angle_gamma   90.00
#
_symmetry.space_group_name_H-M   'P 1'
#
loop_
_entity.id
_entity.type
_entity.pdbx_description
1 polymer ?
#
loop_
_entity_poly.entity_id
_entity_poly.type
_entity_poly.pdbx_seq_one_letter_code
_entity_poly.pdbx_strand_id
1 'polypeptide(L)'
;MALVNENYLKLQGSYLFAEVAHRVQKFKAENPSAEVISLGIGDVTLPLPQASIEAMHKAVDEMAHKETFRGYGPEQGYDFLREKIRDVIYKSRGVDIALDEIFVSDGAKSDCGNIQEIFGEDNTIAITDPVYPVYLDTNIMAGRTGLVKEDGTFEGVVYMPSTAENNFTPSLPTQHVDMIYLCCPNNPTGTTLSKEELAKWVQYAKENKSIILYDAAYSAYITEDDVPRTIYEVEGAKDVAIEFRSFSKTAGFTGTRCGYIVLPKTVMGYTKDGKAQALNPLWNRRHTTKFNGTAYVVQRAAEAVLTPEGQQQTKEMVGYYMENAKIIREGLASLGLTTFGGVNAPYIWLKVPAGMTSWDFFDKLLHEANIVGTPGSGFGPSGEGYFRLTAFGSRENTIKAVERIKTQLKL
;
A
#
# COMPACT_ATOMS: atom_id res chain seq x y z
N MET A 1 37.23 -0.93 -13.88
CA MET A 1 36.08 -0.02 -13.69
C MET A 1 34.95 -0.82 -13.07
N ALA A 2 34.34 -0.37 -11.98
CA ALA A 2 33.14 -0.99 -11.47
C ALA A 2 31.95 -0.49 -12.30
N LEU A 3 31.17 -1.40 -12.90
CA LEU A 3 29.99 -1.05 -13.69
C LEU A 3 28.80 -0.81 -12.75
N VAL A 4 27.98 0.19 -13.04
CA VAL A 4 26.74 0.47 -12.31
C VAL A 4 25.59 -0.40 -12.81
N ASN A 5 24.52 -0.54 -12.02
CA ASN A 5 23.27 -1.13 -12.52
C ASN A 5 22.53 -0.10 -13.40
N GLU A 6 22.69 -0.22 -14.71
CA GLU A 6 22.10 0.70 -15.70
C GLU A 6 20.56 0.71 -15.69
N ASN A 7 19.90 -0.30 -15.08
CA ASN A 7 18.45 -0.29 -14.93
C ASN A 7 17.93 0.89 -14.10
N TYR A 8 18.74 1.43 -13.18
CA TYR A 8 18.39 2.66 -12.44
C TYR A 8 18.27 3.88 -13.35
N LEU A 9 18.93 3.88 -14.52
CA LEU A 9 18.87 4.97 -15.50
C LEU A 9 17.57 4.98 -16.32
N LYS A 10 16.78 3.89 -16.25
CA LYS A 10 15.48 3.80 -16.94
C LYS A 10 14.37 4.57 -16.22
N LEU A 11 14.51 4.81 -14.91
CA LEU A 11 13.52 5.50 -14.09
C LEU A 11 13.38 6.96 -14.55
N GLN A 12 12.13 7.39 -14.78
CA GLN A 12 11.83 8.76 -15.21
C GLN A 12 11.65 9.67 -13.99
N GLY A 13 12.33 10.82 -14.00
CA GLY A 13 12.17 11.87 -12.98
C GLY A 13 12.59 11.49 -11.56
N SER A 14 12.40 12.42 -10.62
CA SER A 14 12.49 12.10 -9.19
C SER A 14 11.22 11.38 -8.76
N TYR A 15 11.33 10.40 -7.86
CA TYR A 15 10.20 9.68 -7.26
C TYR A 15 9.07 10.65 -6.89
N LEU A 16 7.81 10.39 -7.29
CA LEU A 16 6.64 11.28 -7.16
C LEU A 16 6.62 12.17 -5.90
N PHE A 17 6.85 11.55 -4.75
CA PHE A 17 6.79 12.24 -3.46
C PHE A 17 7.96 13.21 -3.22
N ALA A 18 9.12 12.98 -3.85
CA ALA A 18 10.25 13.90 -3.84
C ALA A 18 9.95 15.18 -4.64
N GLU A 19 9.32 15.06 -5.82
CA GLU A 19 8.91 16.23 -6.61
C GLU A 19 7.83 17.07 -5.91
N VAL A 20 6.81 16.41 -5.34
CA VAL A 20 5.81 17.09 -4.50
C VAL A 20 6.49 17.83 -3.34
N ALA A 21 7.43 17.19 -2.64
CA ALA A 21 8.16 17.82 -1.56
C ALA A 21 8.97 19.03 -2.05
N HIS A 22 9.64 18.93 -3.18
CA HIS A 22 10.43 20.02 -3.77
C HIS A 22 9.56 21.26 -4.04
N ARG A 23 8.43 21.10 -4.74
CA ARG A 23 7.52 22.22 -5.06
C ARG A 23 6.91 22.85 -3.81
N VAL A 24 6.53 22.05 -2.83
CA VAL A 24 5.99 22.56 -1.56
C VAL A 24 7.03 23.37 -0.79
N GLN A 25 8.29 22.91 -0.75
CA GLN A 25 9.35 23.67 -0.07
C GLN A 25 9.64 24.99 -0.77
N LYS A 26 9.68 25.00 -2.10
CA LYS A 26 9.79 26.23 -2.90
C LYS A 26 8.64 27.19 -2.60
N PHE A 27 7.40 26.71 -2.64
CA PHE A 27 6.21 27.52 -2.34
C PHE A 27 6.27 28.14 -0.94
N LYS A 28 6.64 27.36 0.09
CA LYS A 28 6.79 27.85 1.46
C LYS A 28 7.89 28.91 1.60
N ALA A 29 9.00 28.75 0.88
CA ALA A 29 10.09 29.72 0.89
C ALA A 29 9.67 31.06 0.25
N GLU A 30 8.90 31.00 -0.84
CA GLU A 30 8.37 32.18 -1.54
C GLU A 30 7.19 32.83 -0.79
N ASN A 31 6.46 32.06 0.03
CA ASN A 31 5.25 32.48 0.75
C ASN A 31 5.34 32.16 2.25
N PRO A 32 6.22 32.81 3.03
CA PRO A 32 6.49 32.44 4.43
C PRO A 32 5.29 32.63 5.38
N SER A 33 4.28 33.42 4.99
CA SER A 33 3.03 33.59 5.73
C SER A 33 1.94 32.59 5.33
N ALA A 34 2.14 31.81 4.27
CA ALA A 34 1.15 30.84 3.81
C ALA A 34 1.08 29.64 4.76
N GLU A 35 -0.09 29.45 5.35
CA GLU A 35 -0.36 28.29 6.19
C GLU A 35 -0.70 27.08 5.31
N VAL A 36 0.31 26.32 4.92
CA VAL A 36 0.15 25.16 4.04
C VAL A 36 -0.42 23.96 4.80
N ILE A 37 -1.56 23.45 4.35
CA ILE A 37 -2.17 22.21 4.86
C ILE A 37 -1.81 21.05 3.94
N SER A 38 -1.21 20.00 4.48
CA SER A 38 -0.85 18.80 3.71
C SER A 38 -1.92 17.73 3.82
N LEU A 39 -2.60 17.48 2.69
CA LEU A 39 -3.40 16.29 2.41
C LEU A 39 -2.72 15.43 1.32
N GLY A 40 -1.39 15.52 1.20
CA GLY A 40 -0.58 14.87 0.18
C GLY A 40 -0.07 13.50 0.58
N ILE A 41 1.08 13.45 1.26
CA ILE A 41 1.67 12.19 1.71
C ILE A 41 0.70 11.51 2.67
N GLY A 42 0.39 10.25 2.40
CA GLY A 42 -0.51 9.46 3.23
C GLY A 42 0.12 9.02 4.56
N ASP A 43 0.78 9.91 5.29
CA ASP A 43 1.36 9.65 6.61
C ASP A 43 0.31 9.88 7.70
N VAL A 44 0.26 8.99 8.69
CA VAL A 44 -0.70 9.11 9.80
C VAL A 44 -0.28 10.23 10.76
N THR A 45 -1.25 10.82 11.43
CA THR A 45 -1.04 11.99 12.30
C THR A 45 -1.47 11.79 13.76
N LEU A 46 -2.17 10.70 14.06
CA LEU A 46 -2.59 10.34 15.41
C LEU A 46 -1.46 9.56 16.10
N PRO A 47 -1.34 9.68 17.43
CA PRO A 47 -0.37 8.89 18.19
C PRO A 47 -0.67 7.39 18.06
N LEU A 48 0.33 6.57 18.38
CA LEU A 48 0.16 5.13 18.45
C LEU A 48 -0.92 4.75 19.49
N PRO A 49 -1.62 3.60 19.30
CA PRO A 49 -2.51 3.06 20.33
C PRO A 49 -1.80 2.95 21.68
N GLN A 50 -2.50 3.32 22.76
CA GLN A 50 -1.96 3.29 24.11
C GLN A 50 -1.47 1.89 24.50
N ALA A 51 -2.18 0.83 24.07
CA ALA A 51 -1.76 -0.55 24.28
C ALA A 51 -0.38 -0.84 23.65
N SER A 52 -0.12 -0.28 22.46
CA SER A 52 1.19 -0.41 21.80
C SER A 52 2.28 0.32 22.55
N ILE A 53 2.01 1.53 23.06
CA ILE A 53 2.97 2.31 23.87
C ILE A 53 3.33 1.57 25.16
N GLU A 54 2.35 1.04 25.89
CA GLU A 54 2.58 0.26 27.11
C GLU A 54 3.40 -0.99 26.84
N ALA A 55 3.10 -1.70 25.75
CA ALA A 55 3.87 -2.87 25.33
C ALA A 55 5.31 -2.52 24.94
N MET A 56 5.54 -1.36 24.30
CA MET A 56 6.89 -0.88 24.01
C MET A 56 7.67 -0.60 25.29
N HIS A 57 7.09 0.12 26.25
CA HIS A 57 7.76 0.42 27.53
C HIS A 57 8.16 -0.85 28.26
N LYS A 58 7.23 -1.80 28.38
CA LYS A 58 7.52 -3.10 29.00
C LYS A 58 8.65 -3.84 28.27
N ALA A 59 8.64 -3.85 26.94
CA ALA A 59 9.67 -4.51 26.15
C ALA A 59 11.04 -3.84 26.30
N VAL A 60 11.08 -2.51 26.44
CA VAL A 60 12.32 -1.76 26.75
C VAL A 60 12.85 -2.14 28.13
N ASP A 61 11.98 -2.21 29.14
CA ASP A 61 12.37 -2.62 30.49
C ASP A 61 12.91 -4.06 30.50
N GLU A 62 12.29 -4.98 29.76
CA GLU A 62 12.80 -6.35 29.58
C GLU A 62 14.19 -6.37 28.94
N MET A 63 14.50 -5.43 28.04
CA MET A 63 15.83 -5.34 27.42
C MET A 63 16.90 -4.76 28.36
N ALA A 64 16.54 -4.17 29.51
CA ALA A 64 17.49 -3.61 30.46
C ALA A 64 18.16 -4.65 31.38
N HIS A 65 17.65 -5.89 31.40
CA HIS A 65 18.15 -6.95 32.27
C HIS A 65 18.73 -8.12 31.47
N LYS A 66 19.86 -8.67 31.91
CA LYS A 66 20.59 -9.73 31.21
C LYS A 66 19.74 -10.98 30.99
N GLU A 67 18.87 -11.29 31.94
CA GLU A 67 18.03 -12.49 31.98
C GLU A 67 16.87 -12.42 30.99
N THR A 68 16.40 -11.21 30.65
CA THR A 68 15.26 -10.96 29.76
C THR A 68 15.65 -10.30 28.44
N PHE A 69 16.91 -9.91 28.28
CA PHE A 69 17.45 -9.30 27.08
C PHE A 69 17.21 -10.17 25.83
N ARG A 70 16.80 -9.53 24.75
CA ARG A 70 16.59 -10.15 23.43
C ARG A 70 17.60 -9.59 22.44
N GLY A 71 18.53 -10.44 21.99
CA GLY A 71 19.46 -10.14 20.90
C GLY A 71 18.79 -10.32 19.53
N TYR A 72 19.52 -10.87 18.54
CA TYR A 72 18.90 -11.27 17.28
C TYR A 72 17.77 -12.27 17.54
N GLY A 73 16.57 -11.91 17.10
CA GLY A 73 15.39 -12.76 17.16
C GLY A 73 15.29 -13.68 15.94
N PRO A 74 14.25 -14.53 15.88
CA PRO A 74 13.92 -15.26 14.66
C PRO A 74 13.59 -14.26 13.55
N GLU A 75 14.25 -14.40 12.40
CA GLU A 75 14.14 -13.44 11.30
C GLU A 75 12.71 -13.40 10.74
N GLN A 76 11.98 -14.53 10.74
CA GLN A 76 10.57 -14.60 10.33
C GLN A 76 9.61 -13.87 11.28
N GLY A 77 10.08 -13.45 12.46
CA GLY A 77 9.27 -12.87 13.53
C GLY A 77 9.03 -13.82 14.69
N TYR A 78 8.79 -13.26 15.87
CA TYR A 78 8.53 -14.03 17.08
C TYR A 78 7.16 -14.73 17.01
N ASP A 79 7.09 -15.93 17.60
CA ASP A 79 5.86 -16.74 17.61
C ASP A 79 4.67 -15.98 18.19
N PHE A 80 4.85 -15.22 19.27
CA PHE A 80 3.78 -14.47 19.91
C PHE A 80 3.04 -13.53 18.94
N LEU A 81 3.76 -12.92 17.99
CA LEU A 81 3.17 -12.02 17.01
C LEU A 81 2.54 -12.81 15.86
N ARG A 82 3.25 -13.83 15.35
CA ARG A 82 2.75 -14.67 14.26
C ARG A 82 1.48 -15.44 14.66
N GLU A 83 1.40 -15.91 15.90
CA GLU A 83 0.21 -16.54 16.48
C GLU A 83 -0.96 -15.57 16.55
N LYS A 84 -0.73 -14.34 17.05
CA LYS A 84 -1.79 -13.31 17.07
C LYS A 84 -2.25 -12.93 15.66
N ILE A 85 -1.34 -12.79 14.70
CA ILE A 85 -1.69 -12.52 13.31
C ILE A 85 -2.57 -13.66 12.78
N ARG A 86 -2.14 -14.92 12.91
CA ARG A 86 -2.93 -16.09 12.51
C ARG A 86 -4.32 -16.07 13.13
N ASP A 87 -4.39 -15.95 14.45
CA ASP A 87 -5.65 -16.19 15.18
C ASP A 87 -6.63 -15.03 15.04
N VAL A 88 -6.15 -13.79 15.07
CA VAL A 88 -6.99 -12.59 15.07
C VAL A 88 -7.32 -12.10 13.65
N ILE A 89 -6.39 -12.20 12.70
CA ILE A 89 -6.60 -11.68 11.34
C ILE A 89 -7.19 -12.74 10.41
N TYR A 90 -6.70 -13.98 10.46
CA TYR A 90 -7.05 -15.02 9.49
C TYR A 90 -8.07 -16.02 10.03
N LYS A 91 -7.78 -16.66 11.16
CA LYS A 91 -8.64 -17.71 11.73
C LYS A 91 -10.01 -17.20 12.14
N SER A 92 -10.08 -15.96 12.65
CA SER A 92 -11.35 -15.26 12.94
C SER A 92 -12.25 -15.08 11.70
N ARG A 93 -11.69 -15.21 10.51
CA ARG A 93 -12.37 -15.15 9.20
C ARG A 93 -12.55 -16.52 8.53
N GLY A 94 -12.27 -17.60 9.26
CA GLY A 94 -12.32 -18.95 8.72
C GLY A 94 -11.16 -19.31 7.78
N VAL A 95 -10.09 -18.51 7.76
CA VAL A 95 -8.89 -18.79 6.95
C VAL A 95 -7.84 -19.48 7.81
N ASP A 96 -7.39 -20.65 7.37
CA ASP A 96 -6.28 -21.38 8.01
C ASP A 96 -4.94 -20.97 7.40
N ILE A 97 -4.04 -20.42 8.21
CA ILE A 97 -2.67 -20.03 7.84
C ILE A 97 -1.71 -20.61 8.88
N ALA A 98 -0.67 -21.31 8.43
CA ALA A 98 0.35 -21.84 9.31
C ALA A 98 1.34 -20.74 9.76
N LEU A 99 1.97 -20.93 10.92
CA LEU A 99 2.90 -19.91 11.47
C LEU A 99 4.12 -19.66 10.57
N ASP A 100 4.57 -20.66 9.82
CA ASP A 100 5.68 -20.55 8.88
C ASP A 100 5.23 -20.14 7.46
N GLU A 101 3.98 -19.74 7.31
CA GLU A 101 3.47 -18.98 6.16
C GLU A 101 3.49 -17.47 6.42
N ILE A 102 3.75 -17.03 7.66
CA ILE A 102 3.77 -15.62 8.07
C ILE A 102 5.22 -15.16 8.29
N PHE A 103 5.62 -14.08 7.61
CA PHE A 103 6.96 -13.49 7.72
C PHE A 103 6.84 -12.02 8.13
N VAL A 104 7.23 -11.69 9.35
CA VAL A 104 7.20 -10.32 9.89
C VAL A 104 8.33 -9.49 9.29
N SER A 105 8.03 -8.26 8.86
CA SER A 105 8.96 -7.37 8.18
C SER A 105 8.95 -5.97 8.79
N ASP A 106 9.80 -5.08 8.27
CA ASP A 106 9.83 -3.65 8.60
C ASP A 106 8.76 -2.83 7.86
N GLY A 107 7.96 -3.48 7.00
CA GLY A 107 6.80 -2.86 6.36
C GLY A 107 6.55 -3.33 4.93
N ALA A 108 5.29 -3.19 4.49
CA ALA A 108 4.84 -3.62 3.16
C ALA A 108 5.64 -3.01 2.00
N LYS A 109 6.18 -1.79 2.11
CA LYS A 109 7.02 -1.21 1.02
C LYS A 109 8.28 -2.06 0.76
N SER A 110 8.96 -2.47 1.83
CA SER A 110 10.13 -3.35 1.74
C SER A 110 9.73 -4.70 1.18
N ASP A 111 8.62 -5.26 1.64
CA ASP A 111 8.12 -6.55 1.16
C ASP A 111 7.75 -6.53 -0.34
N CYS A 112 6.88 -5.60 -0.75
CA CYS A 112 6.45 -5.44 -2.14
C CYS A 112 7.63 -5.17 -3.09
N GLY A 113 8.64 -4.43 -2.64
CA GLY A 113 9.82 -4.15 -3.45
C GLY A 113 10.79 -5.33 -3.57
N ASN A 114 10.83 -6.19 -2.55
CA ASN A 114 11.80 -7.27 -2.47
C ASN A 114 11.24 -8.63 -2.92
N ILE A 115 9.92 -8.80 -2.94
CA ILE A 115 9.28 -10.07 -3.32
C ILE A 115 9.65 -10.52 -4.73
N GLN A 116 9.94 -9.58 -5.63
CA GLN A 116 10.35 -9.92 -6.99
C GLN A 116 11.68 -10.71 -7.03
N GLU A 117 12.52 -10.63 -6.00
CA GLU A 117 13.84 -11.29 -5.97
C GLU A 117 13.78 -12.83 -6.02
N ILE A 118 12.63 -13.43 -5.68
CA ILE A 118 12.45 -14.89 -5.73
C ILE A 118 11.88 -15.40 -7.06
N PHE A 119 11.63 -14.50 -8.02
CA PHE A 119 11.11 -14.82 -9.36
C PHE A 119 12.22 -14.69 -10.40
N GLY A 120 12.13 -15.43 -11.51
CA GLY A 120 13.05 -15.27 -12.65
C GLY A 120 12.81 -13.94 -13.38
N GLU A 121 13.86 -13.32 -13.95
CA GLU A 121 13.80 -12.00 -14.62
C GLU A 121 12.88 -11.96 -15.86
N ASP A 122 12.68 -13.11 -16.52
CA ASP A 122 11.91 -13.24 -17.76
C ASP A 122 10.37 -13.22 -17.56
N ASN A 123 9.89 -13.06 -16.32
CA ASN A 123 8.46 -13.05 -16.01
C ASN A 123 7.76 -11.76 -16.48
N THR A 124 6.62 -11.91 -17.15
CA THR A 124 5.75 -10.79 -17.54
C THR A 124 4.96 -10.31 -16.33
N ILE A 125 5.02 -9.02 -16.04
CA ILE A 125 4.33 -8.41 -14.89
C ILE A 125 3.07 -7.66 -15.34
N ALA A 126 2.00 -7.80 -14.57
CA ALA A 126 0.77 -7.04 -14.71
C ALA A 126 0.52 -6.17 -13.49
N ILE A 127 0.18 -4.90 -13.69
CA ILE A 127 -0.01 -3.92 -12.61
C ILE A 127 -1.30 -3.13 -12.89
N THR A 128 -2.16 -2.99 -11.88
CA THR A 128 -3.32 -2.07 -11.95
C THR A 128 -2.85 -0.63 -12.17
N ASP A 129 -3.53 0.13 -13.02
CA ASP A 129 -3.14 1.51 -13.33
C ASP A 129 -4.35 2.44 -13.17
N PRO A 130 -4.33 3.42 -12.24
CA PRO A 130 -3.20 3.84 -11.42
C PRO A 130 -2.99 2.98 -10.16
N VAL A 131 -1.76 2.94 -9.67
CA VAL A 131 -1.43 2.31 -8.38
C VAL A 131 -0.14 2.86 -7.77
N TYR A 132 0.12 2.49 -6.52
CA TYR A 132 1.33 2.82 -5.79
C TYR A 132 2.61 2.42 -6.58
N PRO A 133 3.52 3.36 -6.85
CA PRO A 133 4.60 3.16 -7.84
C PRO A 133 5.68 2.15 -7.44
N VAL A 134 5.74 1.70 -6.18
CA VAL A 134 6.78 0.77 -5.73
C VAL A 134 6.80 -0.52 -6.55
N TYR A 135 5.64 -0.99 -7.00
CA TYR A 135 5.54 -2.24 -7.76
C TYR A 135 6.28 -2.12 -9.09
N LEU A 136 6.04 -1.04 -9.84
CA LEU A 136 6.70 -0.77 -11.11
C LEU A 136 8.18 -0.44 -10.91
N ASP A 137 8.48 0.53 -10.05
CA ASP A 137 9.85 1.04 -9.85
C ASP A 137 10.83 -0.08 -9.46
N THR A 138 10.40 -1.00 -8.60
CA THR A 138 11.27 -2.09 -8.13
C THR A 138 11.47 -3.18 -9.18
N ASN A 139 10.49 -3.39 -10.06
CA ASN A 139 10.67 -4.25 -11.24
C ASN A 139 11.61 -3.61 -12.28
N ILE A 140 11.53 -2.29 -12.49
CA ILE A 140 12.47 -1.54 -13.34
C ILE A 140 13.89 -1.69 -12.79
N MET A 141 14.11 -1.37 -11.50
CA MET A 141 15.43 -1.47 -10.84
C MET A 141 16.04 -2.88 -10.93
N ALA A 142 15.19 -3.92 -10.93
CA ALA A 142 15.56 -5.32 -11.05
C ALA A 142 15.80 -5.80 -12.49
N GLY A 143 15.65 -4.93 -13.50
CA GLY A 143 15.90 -5.26 -14.90
C GLY A 143 14.79 -6.03 -15.60
N ARG A 144 13.57 -6.01 -15.06
CA ARG A 144 12.40 -6.77 -15.58
C ARG A 144 11.61 -6.03 -16.65
N THR A 145 12.03 -4.81 -16.99
CA THR A 145 11.36 -3.96 -17.97
C THR A 145 12.34 -3.50 -19.04
N GLY A 146 11.82 -3.22 -20.23
CA GLY A 146 12.54 -2.47 -21.25
C GLY A 146 12.52 -0.97 -20.97
N LEU A 147 12.55 -0.17 -22.03
CA LEU A 147 12.52 1.29 -21.93
C LEU A 147 11.09 1.81 -21.70
N VAL A 148 11.00 3.05 -21.23
CA VAL A 148 9.74 3.79 -21.22
C VAL A 148 9.35 4.14 -22.66
N LYS A 149 8.06 4.05 -22.97
CA LYS A 149 7.46 4.44 -24.25
C LYS A 149 6.95 5.88 -24.19
N GLU A 150 6.56 6.42 -25.34
CA GLU A 150 6.03 7.79 -25.44
C GLU A 150 4.77 8.03 -24.60
N ASP A 151 3.98 6.98 -24.35
CA ASP A 151 2.76 7.04 -23.53
C ASP A 151 3.02 6.92 -22.01
N GLY A 152 4.28 6.86 -21.59
CA GLY A 152 4.69 6.72 -20.19
C GLY A 152 4.65 5.28 -19.65
N THR A 153 4.25 4.30 -20.45
CA THR A 153 4.31 2.88 -20.07
C THR A 153 5.70 2.29 -20.29
N PHE A 154 6.07 1.29 -19.51
CA PHE A 154 7.32 0.55 -19.71
C PHE A 154 7.10 -0.71 -20.58
N GLU A 155 8.06 -1.00 -21.46
CA GLU A 155 8.10 -2.26 -22.21
C GLU A 155 8.18 -3.47 -21.26
N GLY A 156 7.46 -4.54 -21.58
CA GLY A 156 7.41 -5.77 -20.77
C GLY A 156 6.41 -5.72 -19.60
N VAL A 157 5.68 -4.61 -19.43
CA VAL A 157 4.67 -4.44 -18.39
C VAL A 157 3.28 -4.41 -19.00
N VAL A 158 2.36 -5.20 -18.44
CA VAL A 158 0.94 -5.15 -18.75
C VAL A 158 0.25 -4.21 -17.77
N TYR A 159 -0.11 -3.02 -18.23
CA TYR A 159 -0.91 -2.09 -17.45
C TYR A 159 -2.38 -2.51 -17.53
N MET A 160 -3.07 -2.54 -16.40
CA MET A 160 -4.48 -2.91 -16.29
C MET A 160 -5.26 -1.67 -15.83
N PRO A 161 -5.80 -0.86 -16.76
CA PRO A 161 -6.46 0.39 -16.42
C PRO A 161 -7.67 0.19 -15.48
N SER A 162 -7.66 0.91 -14.37
CA SER A 162 -8.73 1.05 -13.39
C SER A 162 -9.23 2.48 -13.44
N THR A 163 -10.33 2.71 -14.16
CA THR A 163 -10.82 4.06 -14.47
C THR A 163 -12.26 4.25 -13.98
N ALA A 164 -12.74 5.49 -14.00
CA ALA A 164 -14.14 5.76 -13.66
C ALA A 164 -15.12 5.00 -14.57
N GLU A 165 -14.79 4.82 -15.85
CA GLU A 165 -15.63 4.16 -16.85
C GLU A 165 -15.83 2.67 -16.59
N ASN A 166 -14.85 2.00 -15.97
CA ASN A 166 -14.96 0.59 -15.54
C ASN A 166 -15.19 0.42 -14.04
N ASN A 167 -15.62 1.49 -13.34
CA ASN A 167 -15.81 1.51 -11.90
C ASN A 167 -14.56 1.04 -11.12
N PHE A 168 -13.37 1.35 -11.63
CA PHE A 168 -12.08 0.95 -11.07
C PHE A 168 -11.93 -0.57 -10.90
N THR A 169 -12.66 -1.35 -11.71
CA THR A 169 -12.57 -2.81 -11.78
C THR A 169 -11.82 -3.16 -13.07
N PRO A 170 -10.49 -3.36 -13.01
CA PRO A 170 -9.70 -3.61 -14.21
C PRO A 170 -10.10 -4.96 -14.83
N SER A 171 -10.08 -5.03 -16.17
CA SER A 171 -10.29 -6.29 -16.88
C SER A 171 -9.11 -7.23 -16.69
N LEU A 172 -9.38 -8.55 -16.71
CA LEU A 172 -8.33 -9.55 -16.77
C LEU A 172 -7.43 -9.34 -18.01
N PRO A 173 -6.11 -9.60 -17.92
CA PRO A 173 -5.22 -9.52 -19.05
C PRO A 173 -5.66 -10.46 -20.18
N THR A 174 -5.56 -9.99 -21.42
CA THR A 174 -5.81 -10.80 -22.61
C THR A 174 -4.59 -11.63 -23.03
N GLN A 175 -3.40 -11.19 -22.63
CA GLN A 175 -2.15 -11.93 -22.78
C GLN A 175 -1.78 -12.63 -21.48
N HIS A 176 -0.99 -13.71 -21.58
CA HIS A 176 -0.45 -14.39 -20.41
C HIS A 176 0.47 -13.46 -19.62
N VAL A 177 0.33 -13.50 -18.29
CA VAL A 177 1.16 -12.74 -17.33
C VAL A 177 1.52 -13.66 -16.18
N ASP A 178 2.71 -13.50 -15.61
CA ASP A 178 3.24 -14.40 -14.58
C ASP A 178 3.04 -13.84 -13.18
N MET A 179 3.13 -12.52 -13.02
CA MET A 179 3.01 -11.82 -11.73
C MET A 179 1.95 -10.73 -11.84
N ILE A 180 0.94 -10.74 -10.95
CA ILE A 180 -0.20 -9.81 -10.98
C ILE A 180 -0.22 -9.00 -9.70
N TYR A 181 0.09 -7.71 -9.77
CA TYR A 181 0.01 -6.80 -8.64
C TYR A 181 -1.41 -6.25 -8.50
N LEU A 182 -2.07 -6.60 -7.38
CA LEU A 182 -3.37 -6.06 -7.00
C LEU A 182 -3.25 -5.35 -5.66
N CYS A 183 -3.68 -4.09 -5.58
CA CYS A 183 -3.74 -3.34 -4.33
C CYS A 183 -5.22 -3.12 -3.97
N CYS A 184 -5.67 -3.67 -2.85
CA CYS A 184 -7.08 -3.67 -2.46
C CYS A 184 -7.21 -3.51 -0.93
N PRO A 185 -7.73 -2.38 -0.42
CA PRO A 185 -8.11 -1.17 -1.15
C PRO A 185 -6.95 -0.49 -1.89
N ASN A 186 -7.22 0.00 -3.10
CA ASN A 186 -6.23 0.59 -4.00
C ASN A 186 -5.76 1.96 -3.50
N ASN A 187 -4.44 2.17 -3.55
CA ASN A 187 -3.83 3.49 -3.49
C ASN A 187 -3.33 3.83 -4.90
N PRO A 188 -3.87 4.86 -5.58
CA PRO A 188 -4.49 6.06 -4.99
C PRO A 188 -6.02 6.13 -4.96
N THR A 189 -6.72 5.26 -5.69
CA THR A 189 -8.14 5.47 -6.02
C THR A 189 -9.08 5.33 -4.83
N GLY A 190 -8.64 4.60 -3.79
CA GLY A 190 -9.44 4.28 -2.61
C GLY A 190 -10.56 3.29 -2.87
N THR A 191 -10.60 2.69 -4.07
CA THR A 191 -11.57 1.66 -4.44
C THR A 191 -11.06 0.26 -4.08
N THR A 192 -11.89 -0.75 -4.27
CA THR A 192 -11.59 -2.14 -3.93
C THR A 192 -12.34 -3.06 -4.87
N LEU A 193 -12.01 -4.36 -4.83
CA LEU A 193 -12.74 -5.40 -5.53
C LEU A 193 -13.69 -6.10 -4.56
N SER A 194 -14.88 -6.46 -5.05
CA SER A 194 -15.78 -7.35 -4.31
C SER A 194 -15.19 -8.77 -4.25
N LYS A 195 -15.74 -9.62 -3.38
CA LYS A 195 -15.36 -11.04 -3.32
C LYS A 195 -15.57 -11.76 -4.66
N GLU A 196 -16.61 -11.40 -5.41
CA GLU A 196 -16.90 -11.99 -6.73
C GLU A 196 -15.84 -11.59 -7.77
N GLU A 197 -15.48 -10.30 -7.84
CA GLU A 197 -14.44 -9.86 -8.77
C GLU A 197 -13.08 -10.46 -8.42
N LEU A 198 -12.75 -10.55 -7.12
CA LEU A 198 -11.50 -11.18 -6.68
C LEU A 198 -11.47 -12.69 -6.98
N ALA A 199 -12.61 -13.38 -6.97
CA ALA A 199 -12.71 -14.76 -7.40
C ALA A 199 -12.36 -14.97 -8.87
N LYS A 200 -12.69 -14.02 -9.75
CA LYS A 200 -12.30 -14.05 -11.17
C LYS A 200 -10.78 -13.97 -11.33
N TRP A 201 -10.11 -13.13 -10.53
CA TRP A 201 -8.65 -13.03 -10.51
C TRP A 201 -7.99 -14.31 -10.02
N VAL A 202 -8.49 -14.89 -8.92
CA VAL A 202 -7.98 -16.18 -8.40
C VAL A 202 -8.13 -17.28 -9.43
N GLN A 203 -9.28 -17.36 -10.11
CA GLN A 203 -9.51 -18.34 -11.16
C GLN A 203 -8.55 -18.13 -12.35
N TYR A 204 -8.41 -16.89 -12.83
CA TYR A 204 -7.46 -16.54 -13.88
C TYR A 204 -6.04 -16.97 -13.51
N ALA A 205 -5.59 -16.67 -12.30
CA ALA A 205 -4.24 -16.99 -11.84
C ALA A 205 -4.01 -18.52 -11.78
N LYS A 206 -5.02 -19.29 -11.36
CA LYS A 206 -4.95 -20.77 -11.36
C LYS A 206 -4.83 -21.34 -12.76
N GLU A 207 -5.65 -20.85 -13.70
CA GLU A 207 -5.64 -21.30 -15.09
C GLU A 207 -4.32 -20.98 -15.81
N ASN A 208 -3.73 -19.84 -15.49
CA ASN A 208 -2.55 -19.30 -16.17
C ASN A 208 -1.24 -19.54 -15.41
N LYS A 209 -1.28 -20.23 -14.26
CA LYS A 209 -0.13 -20.40 -13.35
C LYS A 209 0.52 -19.05 -12.96
N SER A 210 -0.29 -18.00 -12.90
CA SER A 210 0.15 -16.68 -12.46
C SER A 210 0.14 -16.60 -10.94
N ILE A 211 0.99 -15.73 -10.39
CA ILE A 211 1.01 -15.41 -8.97
C ILE A 211 0.41 -14.03 -8.73
N ILE A 212 -0.61 -13.96 -7.88
CA ILE A 212 -1.19 -12.71 -7.40
C ILE A 212 -0.34 -12.19 -6.24
N LEU A 213 0.13 -10.97 -6.38
CA LEU A 213 0.84 -10.19 -5.38
C LEU A 213 -0.17 -9.18 -4.82
N TYR A 214 -0.85 -9.56 -3.74
CA TYR A 214 -2.01 -8.86 -3.19
C TYR A 214 -1.63 -7.94 -2.02
N ASP A 215 -1.61 -6.64 -2.25
CA ASP A 215 -1.34 -5.64 -1.22
C ASP A 215 -2.64 -5.24 -0.51
N ALA A 216 -2.75 -5.66 0.76
CA ALA A 216 -3.91 -5.41 1.62
C ALA A 216 -3.58 -4.43 2.77
N ALA A 217 -2.62 -3.51 2.56
CA ALA A 217 -2.18 -2.54 3.57
C ALA A 217 -3.33 -1.69 4.15
N TYR A 218 -4.39 -1.42 3.38
CA TYR A 218 -5.54 -0.60 3.80
C TYR A 218 -6.76 -1.42 4.24
N SER A 219 -6.64 -2.73 4.41
CA SER A 219 -7.79 -3.60 4.74
C SER A 219 -8.55 -3.23 6.01
N ALA A 220 -7.91 -2.55 6.97
CA ALA A 220 -8.55 -2.07 8.19
C ALA A 220 -9.62 -0.99 7.95
N TYR A 221 -9.54 -0.30 6.81
CA TYR A 221 -10.44 0.79 6.42
C TYR A 221 -11.67 0.31 5.63
N ILE A 222 -11.75 -0.98 5.30
CA ILE A 222 -12.88 -1.56 4.57
C ILE A 222 -14.15 -1.49 5.43
N THR A 223 -15.19 -0.87 4.88
CA THR A 223 -16.50 -0.70 5.53
C THR A 223 -17.62 -1.50 4.88
N GLU A 224 -17.49 -1.83 3.58
CA GLU A 224 -18.48 -2.62 2.85
C GLU A 224 -18.37 -4.12 3.17
N ASP A 225 -19.51 -4.80 3.28
CA ASP A 225 -19.60 -6.19 3.76
C ASP A 225 -19.17 -7.24 2.72
N ASP A 226 -19.34 -6.95 1.43
CA ASP A 226 -19.02 -7.85 0.31
C ASP A 226 -17.54 -7.74 -0.15
N VAL A 227 -16.76 -6.91 0.54
CA VAL A 227 -15.35 -6.67 0.25
C VAL A 227 -14.46 -7.51 1.17
N PRO A 228 -13.63 -8.42 0.62
CA PRO A 228 -12.74 -9.26 1.42
C PRO A 228 -11.63 -8.42 2.08
N ARG A 229 -11.32 -8.72 3.34
CA ARG A 229 -10.21 -8.09 4.07
C ARG A 229 -8.90 -8.83 3.91
N THR A 230 -8.95 -10.07 3.44
CA THR A 230 -7.81 -10.84 2.95
C THR A 230 -8.19 -11.58 1.67
N ILE A 231 -7.26 -11.71 0.72
CA ILE A 231 -7.49 -12.49 -0.50
C ILE A 231 -7.84 -13.95 -0.20
N TYR A 232 -7.40 -14.48 0.95
CA TYR A 232 -7.65 -15.85 1.35
C TYR A 232 -9.10 -16.12 1.81
N GLU A 233 -9.97 -15.11 1.83
CA GLU A 233 -11.43 -15.31 1.92
C GLU A 233 -12.03 -15.86 0.62
N VAL A 234 -11.25 -15.87 -0.47
CA VAL A 234 -11.59 -16.45 -1.77
C VAL A 234 -11.03 -17.87 -1.87
N GLU A 235 -11.89 -18.81 -2.22
CA GLU A 235 -11.52 -20.23 -2.37
C GLU A 235 -10.42 -20.42 -3.43
N GLY A 236 -9.41 -21.23 -3.12
CA GLY A 236 -8.27 -21.46 -4.00
C GLY A 236 -7.21 -20.35 -4.04
N ALA A 237 -7.42 -19.21 -3.36
CA ALA A 237 -6.43 -18.13 -3.31
C ALA A 237 -5.09 -18.58 -2.72
N LYS A 238 -5.09 -19.52 -1.76
CA LYS A 238 -3.86 -20.05 -1.15
C LYS A 238 -2.93 -20.75 -2.14
N ASP A 239 -3.40 -21.15 -3.32
CA ASP A 239 -2.57 -21.81 -4.33
C ASP A 239 -1.82 -20.80 -5.22
N VAL A 240 -2.27 -19.54 -5.27
CA VAL A 240 -1.84 -18.56 -6.28
C VAL A 240 -1.55 -17.17 -5.73
N ALA A 241 -1.81 -16.88 -4.46
CA ALA A 241 -1.67 -15.54 -3.90
C ALA A 241 -0.60 -15.43 -2.81
N ILE A 242 0.11 -14.30 -2.82
CA ILE A 242 0.99 -13.81 -1.77
C ILE A 242 0.38 -12.50 -1.26
N GLU A 243 0.18 -12.37 0.05
CA GLU A 243 -0.48 -11.20 0.64
C GLU A 243 0.51 -10.33 1.42
N PHE A 244 0.47 -9.01 1.19
CA PHE A 244 1.25 -8.01 1.92
C PHE A 244 0.36 -7.24 2.91
N ARG A 245 0.89 -7.01 4.11
CA ARG A 245 0.15 -6.36 5.20
C ARG A 245 1.03 -5.33 5.89
N SER A 246 0.40 -4.31 6.45
CA SER A 246 1.10 -3.20 7.13
C SER A 246 0.40 -2.78 8.42
N PHE A 247 1.15 -2.72 9.51
CA PHE A 247 0.71 -2.03 10.73
C PHE A 247 0.84 -0.52 10.60
N SER A 248 1.61 -0.01 9.63
CA SER A 248 1.78 1.43 9.43
C SER A 248 0.47 2.13 9.09
N LYS A 249 -0.36 1.52 8.24
CA LYS A 249 -1.67 2.07 7.87
C LYS A 249 -2.77 1.64 8.83
N THR A 250 -2.66 0.44 9.38
CA THR A 250 -3.65 -0.09 10.32
C THR A 250 -3.59 0.61 11.68
N ALA A 251 -2.41 0.70 12.30
CA ALA A 251 -2.21 1.10 13.70
C ALA A 251 -1.24 2.30 13.88
N GLY A 252 -0.90 3.01 12.80
CA GLY A 252 -0.09 4.22 12.87
C GLY A 252 1.44 3.99 12.94
N PHE A 253 1.92 2.79 12.63
CA PHE A 253 3.34 2.41 12.70
C PHE A 253 4.17 2.97 11.52
N THR A 254 3.87 4.17 11.01
CA THR A 254 4.61 4.78 9.87
C THR A 254 6.05 5.12 10.24
N GLY A 255 6.29 5.55 11.48
CA GLY A 255 7.63 5.71 12.06
C GLY A 255 8.17 4.45 12.76
N THR A 256 7.30 3.60 13.31
CA THR A 256 7.67 2.40 14.08
C THR A 256 8.12 1.23 13.21
N ARG A 257 7.59 1.13 11.98
CA ARG A 257 7.98 0.15 10.95
C ARG A 257 7.71 -1.31 11.31
N CYS A 258 6.51 -1.80 10.99
CA CYS A 258 6.17 -3.22 11.07
C CYS A 258 5.16 -3.59 9.98
N GLY A 259 5.42 -4.70 9.29
CA GLY A 259 4.54 -5.31 8.31
C GLY A 259 4.68 -6.83 8.35
N TYR A 260 4.02 -7.51 7.42
CA TYR A 260 4.25 -8.93 7.21
C TYR A 260 3.79 -9.37 5.83
N ILE A 261 4.39 -10.46 5.35
CA ILE A 261 3.93 -11.23 4.21
C ILE A 261 3.25 -12.50 4.72
N VAL A 262 2.14 -12.87 4.08
CA VAL A 262 1.63 -14.24 4.13
C VAL A 262 1.89 -14.92 2.80
N LEU A 263 2.70 -15.98 2.84
CA LEU A 263 3.10 -16.78 1.70
C LEU A 263 2.78 -18.25 1.97
N PRO A 264 1.60 -18.73 1.53
CA PRO A 264 1.20 -20.10 1.72
C PRO A 264 2.19 -21.08 1.08
N LYS A 265 2.38 -22.25 1.71
CA LYS A 265 3.29 -23.29 1.19
C LYS A 265 2.80 -23.93 -0.11
N THR A 266 1.52 -23.77 -0.39
CA THR A 266 0.83 -24.23 -1.60
C THR A 266 1.13 -23.37 -2.82
N VAL A 267 1.70 -22.17 -2.65
CA VAL A 267 2.07 -21.30 -3.78
C VAL A 267 3.31 -21.83 -4.48
N MET A 268 3.17 -22.17 -5.76
CA MET A 268 4.20 -22.77 -6.60
C MET A 268 4.62 -21.83 -7.73
N GLY A 269 5.92 -21.62 -7.89
CA GLY A 269 6.53 -21.14 -9.13
C GLY A 269 7.04 -22.30 -9.98
N TYR A 270 7.58 -21.99 -11.16
CA TYR A 270 8.08 -22.99 -12.10
C TYR A 270 9.46 -22.62 -12.62
N THR A 271 10.35 -23.61 -12.71
CA THR A 271 11.67 -23.47 -13.33
C THR A 271 11.55 -23.45 -14.86
N LYS A 272 12.64 -23.08 -15.57
CA LYS A 272 12.66 -23.02 -17.05
C LYS A 272 12.31 -24.37 -17.73
N ASP A 273 12.60 -25.49 -17.08
CA ASP A 273 12.23 -26.85 -17.52
C ASP A 273 10.83 -27.30 -17.04
N GLY A 274 10.05 -26.41 -16.41
CA GLY A 274 8.66 -26.63 -16.03
C GLY A 274 8.45 -27.35 -14.70
N LYS A 275 9.49 -27.54 -13.88
CA LYS A 275 9.37 -28.18 -12.57
C LYS A 275 8.76 -27.21 -11.56
N ALA A 276 7.73 -27.65 -10.85
CA ALA A 276 7.11 -26.89 -9.77
C ALA A 276 8.09 -26.72 -8.58
N GLN A 277 8.11 -25.51 -8.02
CA GLN A 277 8.94 -25.12 -6.88
C GLN A 277 8.12 -24.26 -5.93
N ALA A 278 7.99 -24.69 -4.68
CA ALA A 278 7.32 -23.91 -3.64
C ALA A 278 8.07 -22.58 -3.42
N LEU A 279 7.33 -21.47 -3.40
CA LEU A 279 7.90 -20.14 -3.22
C LEU A 279 8.24 -19.83 -1.76
N ASN A 280 7.50 -20.40 -0.80
CA ASN A 280 7.70 -20.16 0.63
C ASN A 280 9.17 -20.40 1.09
N PRO A 281 9.83 -21.53 0.77
CA PRO A 281 11.24 -21.74 1.12
C PRO A 281 12.20 -20.73 0.47
N LEU A 282 11.90 -20.25 -0.74
CA LEU A 282 12.72 -19.24 -1.43
C LEU A 282 12.64 -17.89 -0.70
N TRP A 283 11.43 -17.48 -0.33
CA TRP A 283 11.22 -16.28 0.46
C TRP A 283 11.88 -16.40 1.83
N ASN A 284 11.71 -17.53 2.53
CA ASN A 284 12.35 -17.77 3.81
C ASN A 284 13.88 -17.63 3.70
N ARG A 285 14.50 -18.24 2.67
CA ARG A 285 15.95 -18.12 2.44
C ARG A 285 16.35 -16.68 2.18
N ARG A 286 15.59 -15.94 1.36
CA ARG A 286 15.84 -14.51 1.10
C ARG A 286 15.74 -13.70 2.39
N HIS A 287 14.68 -13.91 3.16
CA HIS A 287 14.37 -13.21 4.39
C HIS A 287 15.48 -13.41 5.44
N THR A 288 15.95 -14.64 5.65
CA THR A 288 17.05 -14.94 6.59
C THR A 288 18.45 -14.60 6.07
N THR A 289 18.59 -14.16 4.81
CA THR A 289 19.88 -13.75 4.24
C THR A 289 20.04 -12.22 4.22
N LYS A 290 18.96 -11.52 3.88
CA LYS A 290 18.98 -10.06 3.61
C LYS A 290 18.29 -9.23 4.68
N PHE A 291 17.77 -9.86 5.73
CA PHE A 291 17.04 -9.17 6.79
C PHE A 291 17.35 -9.80 8.16
N ASN A 292 17.60 -8.96 9.16
CA ASN A 292 17.97 -9.39 10.52
C ASN A 292 16.78 -9.45 11.49
N GLY A 293 15.55 -9.41 10.96
CA GLY A 293 14.32 -9.42 11.74
C GLY A 293 13.88 -8.04 12.23
N THR A 294 12.56 -7.87 12.40
CA THR A 294 11.96 -6.67 13.00
C THR A 294 12.27 -6.61 14.50
N ALA A 295 12.60 -5.43 15.02
CA ALA A 295 13.02 -5.26 16.41
C ALA A 295 12.00 -5.82 17.43
N TYR A 296 12.49 -6.43 18.50
CA TYR A 296 11.67 -7.04 19.56
C TYR A 296 10.60 -6.09 20.12
N VAL A 297 10.99 -4.88 20.49
CA VAL A 297 10.10 -3.83 21.03
C VAL A 297 8.98 -3.48 20.05
N VAL A 298 9.29 -3.44 18.76
CA VAL A 298 8.31 -3.15 17.70
C VAL A 298 7.34 -4.32 17.52
N GLN A 299 7.83 -5.56 17.57
CA GLN A 299 6.96 -6.74 17.48
C GLN A 299 6.02 -6.85 18.69
N ARG A 300 6.47 -6.50 19.90
CA ARG A 300 5.61 -6.40 21.10
C ARG A 300 4.52 -5.34 20.96
N ALA A 301 4.86 -4.20 20.37
CA ALA A 301 3.87 -3.18 20.08
C ALA A 301 2.82 -3.65 19.06
N ALA A 302 3.25 -4.37 18.02
CA ALA A 302 2.37 -4.94 17.00
C ALA A 302 1.50 -6.08 17.56
N GLU A 303 2.04 -6.88 18.49
CA GLU A 303 1.26 -7.88 19.24
C GLU A 303 0.13 -7.20 20.02
N ALA A 304 0.41 -6.07 20.67
CA ALA A 304 -0.57 -5.32 21.44
C ALA A 304 -1.70 -4.75 20.57
N VAL A 305 -1.47 -4.43 19.29
CA VAL A 305 -2.52 -4.03 18.34
C VAL A 305 -3.59 -5.12 18.21
N LEU A 306 -3.22 -6.39 18.41
CA LEU A 306 -4.08 -7.56 18.21
C LEU A 306 -4.75 -8.04 19.52
N THR A 307 -4.59 -7.32 20.64
CA THR A 307 -5.42 -7.56 21.84
C THR A 307 -6.81 -6.93 21.66
N PRO A 308 -7.82 -7.29 22.48
CA PRO A 308 -9.12 -6.62 22.44
C PRO A 308 -9.01 -5.09 22.59
N GLU A 309 -8.18 -4.62 23.51
CA GLU A 309 -7.97 -3.19 23.78
C GLU A 309 -7.27 -2.50 22.60
N GLY A 310 -6.20 -3.10 22.07
CA GLY A 310 -5.48 -2.56 20.91
C GLY A 310 -6.35 -2.51 19.65
N GLN A 311 -7.19 -3.52 19.43
CA GLN A 311 -8.14 -3.54 18.31
C GLN A 311 -9.19 -2.44 18.44
N GLN A 312 -9.72 -2.21 19.65
CA GLN A 312 -10.68 -1.13 19.90
C GLN A 312 -10.05 0.25 19.64
N GLN A 313 -8.87 0.52 20.20
CA GLN A 313 -8.13 1.76 19.99
C GLN A 313 -7.80 1.98 18.50
N THR A 314 -7.39 0.92 17.81
CA THR A 314 -7.10 0.96 16.37
C THR A 314 -8.37 1.25 15.55
N LYS A 315 -9.51 0.66 15.91
CA LYS A 315 -10.80 0.91 15.26
C LYS A 315 -11.25 2.37 15.43
N GLU A 316 -11.06 2.95 16.61
CA GLU A 316 -11.33 4.37 16.87
C GLU A 316 -10.46 5.29 16.01
N MET A 317 -9.17 4.99 15.91
CA MET A 317 -8.23 5.71 15.05
C MET A 317 -8.61 5.62 13.57
N VAL A 318 -8.95 4.42 13.07
CA VAL A 318 -9.46 4.22 11.71
C VAL A 318 -10.75 5.01 11.49
N GLY A 319 -11.69 4.95 12.43
CA GLY A 319 -12.95 5.69 12.37
C GLY A 319 -12.75 7.21 12.30
N TYR A 320 -11.76 7.75 13.03
CA TYR A 320 -11.40 9.17 12.96
C TYR A 320 -11.01 9.58 11.54
N TYR A 321 -10.16 8.78 10.88
CA TYR A 321 -9.71 9.03 9.51
C TYR A 321 -10.81 8.79 8.48
N MET A 322 -11.69 7.81 8.67
CA MET A 322 -12.81 7.60 7.76
C MET A 322 -13.83 8.72 7.84
N GLU A 323 -14.04 9.32 9.00
CA GLU A 323 -14.85 10.53 9.12
C GLU A 323 -14.17 11.75 8.47
N ASN A 324 -12.83 11.88 8.56
CA ASN A 324 -12.12 12.87 7.74
C ASN A 324 -12.32 12.60 6.23
N ALA A 325 -12.28 11.33 5.81
CA ALA A 325 -12.45 10.96 4.42
C ALA A 325 -13.83 11.35 3.90
N LYS A 326 -14.87 11.10 4.72
CA LYS A 326 -16.23 11.54 4.48
C LYS A 326 -16.34 13.06 4.32
N ILE A 327 -15.76 13.84 5.25
CA ILE A 327 -15.76 15.31 5.19
C ILE A 327 -15.14 15.82 3.89
N ILE A 328 -13.99 15.27 3.48
CA ILE A 328 -13.34 15.65 2.22
C ILE A 328 -14.23 15.29 1.03
N ARG A 329 -14.72 14.05 0.97
CA ARG A 329 -15.53 13.55 -0.14
C ARG A 329 -16.82 14.37 -0.32
N GLU A 330 -17.60 14.55 0.74
CA GLU A 330 -18.85 15.33 0.72
C GLU A 330 -18.57 16.81 0.44
N GLY A 331 -17.47 17.34 0.99
CA GLY A 331 -17.01 18.70 0.73
C GLY A 331 -16.74 18.98 -0.74
N LEU A 332 -15.97 18.11 -1.39
CA LEU A 332 -15.69 18.21 -2.83
C LEU A 332 -16.94 17.97 -3.68
N ALA A 333 -17.76 16.97 -3.34
CA ALA A 333 -19.00 16.68 -4.05
C ALA A 333 -19.97 17.89 -4.03
N SER A 334 -20.02 18.64 -2.93
CA SER A 334 -20.84 19.86 -2.83
C SER A 334 -20.42 20.99 -3.78
N LEU A 335 -19.22 20.91 -4.36
CA LEU A 335 -18.71 21.83 -5.39
C LEU A 335 -18.93 21.31 -6.81
N GLY A 336 -19.61 20.18 -6.98
CA GLY A 336 -19.81 19.53 -8.28
C GLY A 336 -18.59 18.74 -8.77
N LEU A 337 -17.56 18.57 -7.95
CA LEU A 337 -16.40 17.74 -8.30
C LEU A 337 -16.76 16.26 -8.23
N THR A 338 -16.34 15.52 -9.25
CA THR A 338 -16.50 14.05 -9.27
C THR A 338 -15.44 13.40 -8.39
N THR A 339 -15.87 12.63 -7.40
CA THR A 339 -14.98 11.96 -6.43
C THR A 339 -15.29 10.48 -6.30
N PHE A 340 -14.22 9.72 -6.06
CA PHE A 340 -14.20 8.27 -5.83
C PHE A 340 -13.41 7.97 -4.55
N GLY A 341 -13.47 6.73 -4.08
CA GLY A 341 -12.84 6.33 -2.82
C GLY A 341 -13.51 6.97 -1.60
N GLY A 342 -12.76 7.03 -0.49
CA GLY A 342 -13.24 7.57 0.79
C GLY A 342 -14.28 6.70 1.51
N VAL A 343 -14.51 5.47 1.04
CA VAL A 343 -15.44 4.48 1.64
C VAL A 343 -14.70 3.33 2.30
N ASN A 344 -13.76 2.73 1.57
CA ASN A 344 -12.97 1.59 2.05
C ASN A 344 -11.50 1.94 2.29
N ALA A 345 -11.14 3.21 2.10
CA ALA A 345 -9.78 3.68 2.21
C ALA A 345 -9.76 5.16 2.67
N PRO A 346 -8.68 5.59 3.33
CA PRO A 346 -8.51 6.97 3.77
C PRO A 346 -8.02 7.89 2.63
N TYR A 347 -8.45 7.63 1.39
CA TYR A 347 -8.07 8.36 0.19
C TYR A 347 -9.28 8.76 -0.62
N ILE A 348 -9.30 10.01 -1.07
CA ILE A 348 -10.29 10.54 -1.98
C ILE A 348 -9.58 10.76 -3.31
N TRP A 349 -10.15 10.20 -4.36
CA TRP A 349 -9.67 10.29 -5.71
C TRP A 349 -10.61 11.16 -6.53
N LEU A 350 -10.16 12.34 -6.94
CA LEU A 350 -11.00 13.32 -7.62
C LEU A 350 -10.58 13.46 -9.08
N LYS A 351 -11.56 13.60 -9.97
CA LYS A 351 -11.33 13.95 -11.36
C LYS A 351 -11.06 15.46 -11.44
N VAL A 352 -9.94 15.86 -12.03
CA VAL A 352 -9.61 17.29 -12.13
C VAL A 352 -10.52 17.99 -13.16
N PRO A 353 -10.72 19.31 -13.08
CA PRO A 353 -11.52 20.04 -14.06
C PRO A 353 -11.03 19.85 -15.49
N ALA A 354 -11.96 19.90 -16.45
CA ALA A 354 -11.64 19.69 -17.87
C ALA A 354 -10.58 20.70 -18.37
N GLY A 355 -9.59 20.20 -19.13
CA GLY A 355 -8.51 21.01 -19.67
C GLY A 355 -7.35 21.27 -18.71
N MET A 356 -7.37 20.71 -17.49
CA MET A 356 -6.24 20.72 -16.57
C MET A 356 -5.56 19.35 -16.51
N THR A 357 -4.24 19.35 -16.43
CA THR A 357 -3.49 18.14 -16.03
C THR A 357 -3.53 17.95 -14.52
N SER A 358 -3.12 16.77 -14.05
CA SER A 358 -2.94 16.47 -12.63
C SER A 358 -1.96 17.45 -11.95
N TRP A 359 -0.92 17.87 -12.66
CA TRP A 359 0.08 18.82 -12.15
C TRP A 359 -0.43 20.26 -12.19
N ASP A 360 -1.20 20.65 -13.21
CA ASP A 360 -1.85 21.97 -13.22
C ASP A 360 -2.79 22.12 -12.02
N PHE A 361 -3.56 21.07 -11.72
CA PHE A 361 -4.43 21.07 -10.54
C PHE A 361 -3.64 21.08 -9.23
N PHE A 362 -2.49 20.39 -9.15
CA PHE A 362 -1.58 20.46 -8.01
C PHE A 362 -1.14 21.90 -7.74
N ASP A 363 -0.60 22.57 -8.77
CA ASP A 363 -0.08 23.93 -8.64
C ASP A 363 -1.23 24.90 -8.30
N LYS A 364 -2.38 24.77 -8.96
CA LYS A 364 -3.57 25.59 -8.67
C LYS A 364 -4.03 25.45 -7.23
N LEU A 365 -4.15 24.23 -6.72
CA LEU A 365 -4.61 23.98 -5.34
C LEU A 365 -3.62 24.51 -4.29
N LEU A 366 -2.31 24.37 -4.55
CA LEU A 366 -1.26 24.89 -3.69
C LEU A 366 -1.24 26.43 -3.66
N HIS A 367 -1.32 27.07 -4.83
CA HIS A 367 -1.24 28.52 -4.94
C HIS A 367 -2.54 29.23 -4.52
N GLU A 368 -3.72 28.68 -4.81
CA GLU A 368 -5.00 29.34 -4.50
C GLU A 368 -5.51 29.01 -3.09
N ALA A 369 -5.31 27.78 -2.60
CA ALA A 369 -5.90 27.32 -1.34
C ALA A 369 -4.87 26.90 -0.27
N ASN A 370 -3.57 26.94 -0.60
CA ASN A 370 -2.48 26.46 0.25
C ASN A 370 -2.67 25.00 0.71
N ILE A 371 -3.20 24.17 -0.18
CA ILE A 371 -3.44 22.75 0.09
C ILE A 371 -2.53 21.91 -0.80
N VAL A 372 -1.89 20.93 -0.19
CA VAL A 372 -1.07 19.93 -0.89
C VAL A 372 -1.87 18.66 -1.01
N GLY A 373 -1.92 18.08 -2.20
CA GLY A 373 -2.34 16.69 -2.40
C GLY A 373 -1.31 15.93 -3.21
N THR A 374 -1.73 14.95 -4.01
CA THR A 374 -0.82 14.21 -4.88
C THR A 374 -1.39 14.15 -6.30
N PRO A 375 -0.64 14.61 -7.32
CA PRO A 375 -1.07 14.55 -8.71
C PRO A 375 -1.21 13.09 -9.15
N GLY A 376 -2.30 12.78 -9.84
CA GLY A 376 -2.65 11.42 -10.17
C GLY A 376 -1.70 10.74 -11.15
N SER A 377 -1.09 11.50 -12.07
CA SER A 377 -0.09 11.03 -13.02
C SER A 377 1.15 10.40 -12.40
N GLY A 378 1.43 10.69 -11.13
CA GLY A 378 2.47 10.01 -10.36
C GLY A 378 2.20 8.54 -10.03
N PHE A 379 0.98 8.06 -10.23
CA PHE A 379 0.56 6.67 -9.96
C PHE A 379 0.45 5.83 -11.23
N GLY A 380 0.84 6.39 -12.38
CA GLY A 380 0.80 5.75 -13.69
C GLY A 380 -0.04 6.54 -14.71
N PRO A 381 0.02 6.14 -16.00
CA PRO A 381 -0.62 6.89 -17.09
C PRO A 381 -2.13 7.08 -16.90
N SER A 382 -2.86 6.07 -16.43
CA SER A 382 -4.31 6.17 -16.17
C SER A 382 -4.65 7.05 -14.94
N GLY A 383 -3.64 7.52 -14.22
CA GLY A 383 -3.79 8.50 -13.15
C GLY A 383 -3.84 9.96 -13.64
N GLU A 384 -3.44 10.24 -14.88
CA GLU A 384 -3.52 11.59 -15.46
C GLU A 384 -4.98 12.08 -15.51
N GLY A 385 -5.21 13.37 -15.27
CA GLY A 385 -6.55 13.93 -15.14
C GLY A 385 -7.24 13.61 -13.80
N TYR A 386 -6.51 13.05 -12.83
CA TYR A 386 -6.99 12.84 -11.47
C TYR A 386 -6.04 13.39 -10.40
N PHE A 387 -6.53 13.45 -9.16
CA PHE A 387 -5.78 13.93 -8.02
C PHE A 387 -6.20 13.22 -6.72
N ARG A 388 -5.23 12.93 -5.85
CA ARG A 388 -5.47 12.27 -4.56
C ARG A 388 -5.38 13.25 -3.40
N LEU A 389 -6.36 13.18 -2.50
CA LEU A 389 -6.28 13.74 -1.15
C LEU A 389 -6.30 12.62 -0.10
N THR A 390 -5.40 12.69 0.87
CA THR A 390 -5.42 11.78 2.04
C THR A 390 -6.31 12.33 3.15
N ALA A 391 -7.00 11.42 3.84
CA ALA A 391 -7.77 11.72 5.05
C ALA A 391 -6.90 11.69 6.33
N PHE A 392 -5.62 11.33 6.19
CA PHE A 392 -4.64 11.44 7.26
C PHE A 392 -4.27 12.89 7.52
N GLY A 393 -4.86 13.44 8.57
CA GLY A 393 -4.71 14.82 9.02
C GLY A 393 -5.50 15.04 10.29
N SER A 394 -5.30 16.18 10.95
CA SER A 394 -6.23 16.58 12.03
C SER A 394 -7.61 16.90 11.43
N ARG A 395 -8.66 16.66 12.21
CA ARG A 395 -10.04 17.02 11.87
C ARG A 395 -10.16 18.52 11.56
N GLU A 396 -9.49 19.35 12.35
CA GLU A 396 -9.44 20.80 12.14
C GLU A 396 -8.86 21.15 10.78
N ASN A 397 -7.68 20.62 10.44
CA ASN A 397 -7.06 20.87 9.14
C ASN A 397 -7.87 20.29 7.98
N THR A 398 -8.55 19.17 8.20
CA THR A 398 -9.45 18.57 7.21
C THR A 398 -10.61 19.52 6.88
N ILE A 399 -11.32 19.99 7.91
CA ILE A 399 -12.45 20.92 7.76
C ILE A 399 -11.96 22.22 7.11
N LYS A 400 -10.84 22.77 7.60
CA LYS A 400 -10.24 24.00 7.09
C LYS A 400 -9.80 23.87 5.63
N ALA A 401 -9.21 22.75 5.25
CA ALA A 401 -8.84 22.48 3.86
C ALA A 401 -10.07 22.44 2.96
N VAL A 402 -11.12 21.71 3.33
CA VAL A 402 -12.38 21.68 2.58
C VAL A 402 -12.99 23.07 2.45
N GLU A 403 -13.00 23.87 3.52
CA GLU A 403 -13.53 25.23 3.50
C GLU A 403 -12.72 26.16 2.55
N ARG A 404 -11.39 26.06 2.56
CA ARG A 404 -10.55 26.81 1.61
C ARG A 404 -10.80 26.38 0.17
N ILE A 405 -10.98 25.08 -0.10
CA ILE A 405 -11.35 24.61 -1.44
C ILE A 405 -12.68 25.23 -1.86
N LYS A 406 -13.68 25.27 -0.96
CA LYS A 406 -14.99 25.86 -1.27
C LYS A 406 -14.97 27.35 -1.55
N THR A 407 -14.13 28.09 -0.85
CA THR A 407 -14.16 29.56 -0.84
C THR A 407 -13.08 30.21 -1.69
N GLN A 408 -11.97 29.52 -1.96
CA GLN A 408 -10.78 30.08 -2.60
C GLN A 408 -10.48 29.45 -3.96
N LEU A 409 -10.79 28.16 -4.16
CA LEU A 409 -10.50 27.47 -5.41
C LEU A 409 -11.48 27.92 -6.49
N LYS A 410 -10.95 28.48 -7.58
CA LYS A 410 -11.75 28.88 -8.74
C LYS A 410 -11.89 27.71 -9.71
N LEU A 411 -12.99 26.97 -9.63
CA LEU A 411 -13.27 25.78 -10.45
C LEU A 411 -13.72 26.10 -11.87
#